data_AF-A0AAP8TSP0-F1
#
_entry.id   AF-A0AAP8TSP0-F1
#
_cell.length_a   1.000
_cell.length_b   1.000
_cell.length_c   1.000
_cell.angle_alpha   90.00
_cell.angle_beta   90.00
_cell.angle_gamma   90.00
#
_symmetry.space_group_name_H-M   'P 1'
#
loop_
_entity.id
_entity.type
_entity.pdbx_description
1 polymer ?
#
loop_
_entity_poly.entity_id
_entity_poly.type
_entity_poly.pdbx_seq_one_letter_code
_entity_poly.pdbx_strand_id
1 'polypeptide(L)'
;MAKKYIELRTEDGKKKRYNAPTFIKGSVAREGLALGKKLEKQEKDFDPDIMLELYQFIADKLYEGKFSAEEFEDGIDAREILGVAMEQLTQSLGDPQENLK
;
A
#
# COMPACT_ATOMS: atom_id res chain seq x y z
N MET A 1 9.42 -15.97 -2.26
CA MET A 1 7.94 -15.83 -2.20
C MET A 1 7.64 -14.49 -1.55
N ALA A 2 6.98 -13.57 -2.26
CA ALA A 2 6.58 -12.29 -1.70
C ALA A 2 5.64 -12.51 -0.49
N LYS A 3 5.82 -11.73 0.58
CA LYS A 3 5.02 -11.84 1.80
C LYS A 3 3.66 -11.23 1.54
N LYS A 4 2.60 -12.04 1.38
CA LYS A 4 1.21 -11.58 1.23
C LYS A 4 0.59 -11.12 2.56
N TYR A 5 1.34 -10.38 3.37
CA TYR A 5 0.89 -9.88 4.65
C TYR A 5 1.65 -8.61 5.04
N ILE A 6 1.04 -7.83 5.92
CA ILE A 6 1.64 -6.67 6.57
C ILE A 6 1.59 -6.84 8.09
N GLU A 7 2.59 -6.29 8.78
CA GLU A 7 2.62 -6.25 10.24
C GLU A 7 2.57 -4.78 10.68
N LEU A 8 1.53 -4.42 11.41
CA LEU A 8 1.35 -3.07 11.95
C LEU A 8 1.54 -3.10 13.46
N ARG A 9 2.10 -2.03 14.02
CA ARG A 9 2.14 -1.81 15.45
C ARG A 9 0.79 -1.27 15.91
N THR A 10 0.21 -1.87 16.94
CA THR A 10 -1.03 -1.41 17.57
C THR A 10 -0.71 -0.38 18.65
N GLU A 11 -1.72 0.38 19.09
CA GLU A 11 -1.57 1.41 20.14
C GLU A 11 -0.97 0.86 21.45
N ASP A 12 -1.24 -0.40 21.79
CA ASP A 12 -0.65 -1.09 22.96
C ASP A 12 0.80 -1.55 22.73
N GLY A 13 1.40 -1.15 21.61
CA GLY A 13 2.79 -1.41 21.24
C GLY A 13 3.06 -2.81 20.70
N LYS A 14 2.05 -3.67 20.56
CA LYS A 14 2.17 -5.03 19.98
C LYS A 14 2.22 -4.98 18.46
N LYS A 15 2.67 -6.07 17.84
CA LYS A 15 2.60 -6.25 16.38
C LYS A 15 1.41 -7.13 16.02
N LYS A 16 0.61 -6.71 15.06
CA LYS A 16 -0.51 -7.48 14.52
C LYS A 16 -0.30 -7.71 13.03
N ARG A 17 -0.44 -8.97 12.61
CA ARG A 17 -0.30 -9.38 11.21
C ARG A 17 -1.66 -9.37 10.51
N TYR A 18 -1.71 -8.77 9.33
CA TYR A 18 -2.86 -8.78 8.44
C TYR A 18 -2.46 -9.45 7.13
N ASN A 19 -3.23 -10.45 6.69
CA ASN A 19 -2.99 -11.14 5.42
C ASN A 19 -3.75 -10.43 4.29
N ALA A 20 -3.06 -10.25 3.16
CA ALA A 20 -3.66 -9.76 1.92
C ALA A 20 -4.70 -10.78 1.40
N PRO A 21 -5.71 -10.33 0.66
CA PRO A 21 -6.71 -11.19 0.06
C PRO A 21 -6.07 -12.14 -0.96
N THR A 22 -6.69 -13.29 -1.16
CA THR A 22 -6.24 -14.29 -2.13
C THR A 22 -6.54 -13.88 -3.57
N PHE A 23 -7.46 -12.94 -3.78
CA PHE A 23 -7.89 -12.45 -5.07
C PHE A 23 -8.07 -10.94 -5.05
N ILE A 24 -7.46 -10.25 -6.02
CA ILE A 24 -7.62 -8.81 -6.22
C ILE A 24 -8.37 -8.58 -7.53
N LYS A 25 -9.44 -7.78 -7.49
CA LYS A 25 -10.22 -7.44 -8.67
C LYS A 25 -9.37 -6.63 -9.66
N GLY A 26 -9.50 -6.88 -10.96
CA GLY A 26 -8.76 -6.12 -11.98
C GLY A 26 -9.06 -4.60 -11.97
N SER A 27 -10.23 -4.18 -11.49
CA SER A 27 -10.53 -2.75 -11.28
C SER A 27 -9.63 -2.11 -10.21
N VAL A 28 -9.38 -2.83 -9.11
CA VAL A 28 -8.47 -2.42 -8.04
C VAL A 28 -7.04 -2.35 -8.57
N ALA A 29 -6.62 -3.32 -9.38
CA ALA A 29 -5.31 -3.28 -10.02
C ALA A 29 -5.12 -2.03 -10.91
N ARG A 30 -6.13 -1.69 -11.72
CA ARG A 30 -6.11 -0.48 -12.55
C ARG A 30 -6.03 0.80 -11.72
N GLU A 31 -6.76 0.87 -10.61
CA GLU A 31 -6.70 2.01 -9.67
C GLU A 31 -5.30 2.15 -9.05
N GLY A 32 -4.72 1.06 -8.56
CA GLY A 32 -3.37 1.09 -7.98
C GLY A 32 -2.27 1.41 -9.00
N LEU A 33 -2.40 0.96 -10.25
CA LEU A 33 -1.49 1.36 -11.35
C LEU A 33 -1.58 2.87 -11.64
N ALA A 34 -2.78 3.44 -11.60
CA ALA A 34 -2.96 4.89 -11.77
C ALA A 34 -2.30 5.65 -10.61
N LEU A 35 -2.44 5.15 -9.38
CA LEU A 35 -1.83 5.73 -8.19
C LEU A 35 -0.28 5.67 -8.23
N GLY A 36 0.29 4.53 -8.62
CA GLY A 36 1.73 4.38 -8.83
C GLY A 36 2.28 5.41 -9.83
N LYS A 37 1.58 5.62 -10.96
CA LYS A 37 1.96 6.66 -11.94
C LYS A 37 1.82 8.09 -11.43
N LYS A 38 0.87 8.36 -10.53
CA LYS A 38 0.77 9.67 -9.89
C LYS A 38 1.99 9.90 -8.99
N LEU A 39 2.39 8.90 -8.20
CA LEU A 39 3.55 8.95 -7.30
C LEU A 39 4.87 9.15 -8.06
N GLU A 40 5.07 8.46 -9.18
CA GLU A 40 6.27 8.62 -10.03
C GLU A 40 6.45 10.04 -10.59
N LYS A 41 5.35 10.78 -10.76
CA LYS A 41 5.37 12.14 -11.30
C LYS A 41 5.66 13.21 -10.25
N GLN A 42 5.73 12.84 -8.97
CA GLN A 42 6.02 13.73 -7.85
C GLN A 42 7.53 14.02 -7.80
N GLU A 43 8.07 14.78 -8.74
CA GLU A 43 9.52 15.11 -8.78
C GLU A 43 9.87 16.43 -8.08
N LYS A 44 8.94 17.38 -7.94
CA LYS A 44 9.25 18.75 -7.46
C LYS A 44 8.26 19.35 -6.46
N ASP A 45 6.98 19.07 -6.61
CA ASP A 45 5.92 19.56 -5.71
C ASP A 45 5.20 18.38 -5.07
N PHE A 46 5.88 17.74 -4.10
CA PHE A 46 5.33 16.58 -3.40
C PHE A 46 4.00 16.93 -2.75
N ASP A 47 2.92 16.40 -3.31
CA ASP A 47 1.57 16.55 -2.77
C ASP A 47 1.39 15.57 -1.60
N PRO A 48 1.30 16.02 -0.34
CA PRO A 48 1.13 15.12 0.81
C PRO A 48 -0.18 14.33 0.75
N ASP A 49 -1.21 14.83 0.06
CA ASP A 49 -2.51 14.14 -0.02
C ASP A 49 -2.40 12.84 -0.81
N ILE A 50 -1.40 12.70 -1.69
CA ILE A 50 -1.15 11.47 -2.44
C ILE A 50 -0.74 10.30 -1.53
N MET A 51 -0.09 10.60 -0.40
CA MET A 51 0.32 9.59 0.57
C MET A 51 -0.90 9.06 1.33
N LEU A 52 -1.81 9.96 1.70
CA LEU A 52 -3.08 9.58 2.30
C LEU A 52 -3.92 8.74 1.31
N GLU A 53 -3.97 9.12 0.02
CA GLU A 53 -4.61 8.30 -1.02
C GLU A 53 -4.01 6.88 -1.09
N LEU A 54 -2.68 6.77 -0.99
CA LEU A 54 -1.96 5.49 -0.98
C LEU A 54 -2.30 4.65 0.24
N TYR A 55 -2.29 5.23 1.43
CA TYR A 55 -2.59 4.49 2.67
C TYR A 55 -4.04 4.03 2.69
N GLN A 56 -4.98 4.88 2.27
CA GLN A 56 -6.40 4.51 2.10
C GLN A 56 -6.57 3.39 1.08
N PHE A 57 -5.89 3.47 -0.06
CA PHE A 57 -5.95 2.41 -1.07
C PHE A 57 -5.45 1.07 -0.52
N ILE A 58 -4.34 1.06 0.23
CA ILE A 58 -3.81 -0.15 0.86
C ILE A 58 -4.82 -0.71 1.87
N ALA A 59 -5.27 0.10 2.81
CA ALA A 59 -6.23 -0.28 3.84
C ALA A 59 -7.53 -0.84 3.24
N ASP A 60 -8.19 -0.07 2.39
CA ASP A 60 -9.54 -0.38 1.91
C ASP A 60 -9.56 -1.39 0.76
N LYS A 61 -8.60 -1.30 -0.16
CA LYS A 61 -8.62 -2.07 -1.42
C LYS A 61 -7.68 -3.26 -1.40
N LEU A 62 -6.48 -3.13 -0.82
CA LEU A 62 -5.53 -4.23 -0.74
C LEU A 62 -5.71 -5.08 0.52
N TYR A 63 -6.34 -4.55 1.57
CA TYR A 63 -6.58 -5.28 2.82
C TYR A 63 -8.05 -5.35 3.22
N GLU A 64 -8.96 -4.90 2.36
CA GLU A 64 -10.42 -5.02 2.54
C GLU A 64 -10.92 -4.38 3.85
N GLY A 65 -10.29 -3.29 4.28
CA GLY A 65 -10.67 -2.54 5.48
C GLY A 65 -10.33 -3.25 6.80
N LYS A 66 -9.38 -4.19 6.82
CA LYS A 66 -8.93 -4.88 8.05
C LYS A 66 -8.21 -3.97 9.03
N PHE A 67 -7.77 -2.80 8.57
CA PHE A 67 -7.21 -1.69 9.32
C PHE A 67 -7.53 -0.40 8.56
N SER A 68 -7.47 0.75 9.24
CA SER A 68 -7.63 2.08 8.66
C SER A 68 -6.32 2.62 8.05
N ALA A 69 -6.41 3.68 7.25
CA ALA A 69 -5.22 4.38 6.76
C ALA A 69 -4.34 4.95 7.90
N GLU A 70 -4.97 5.43 8.98
CA GLU A 70 -4.28 5.91 10.19
C GLU A 70 -3.58 4.76 10.93
N GLU A 71 -4.24 3.60 11.08
CA GLU A 71 -3.60 2.41 11.66
C GLU A 71 -2.43 1.90 10.81
N PHE A 72 -2.47 2.10 9.49
CA PHE A 72 -1.34 1.83 8.61
C PHE A 72 -0.22 2.86 8.82
N GLU A 73 -0.56 4.14 8.87
CA GLU A 73 0.39 5.24 8.97
C GLU A 73 1.15 5.23 10.30
N ASP A 74 0.44 5.14 11.41
CA ASP A 74 1.03 5.11 12.75
C ASP A 74 1.54 3.72 13.15
N GLY A 75 1.10 2.68 12.44
CA GLY A 75 1.51 1.30 12.67
C GLY A 75 2.89 0.95 12.09
N ILE A 76 3.50 1.83 11.30
CA ILE A 76 4.79 1.63 10.64
C ILE A 76 5.77 2.72 11.09
N ASP A 77 7.07 2.39 11.12
CA ASP A 77 8.09 3.41 11.34
C ASP A 77 8.04 4.46 10.21
N ALA A 78 7.93 5.74 10.55
CA ALA A 78 7.83 6.82 9.57
C ALA A 78 9.00 6.87 8.57
N ARG A 79 10.16 6.29 8.91
CA ARG A 79 11.32 6.18 7.99
C ARG A 79 11.15 5.08 6.94
N GLU A 80 10.26 4.14 7.19
CA GLU A 80 10.01 2.95 6.36
C GLU A 80 8.67 3.00 5.63
N ILE A 81 7.73 3.82 6.11
CA ILE A 81 6.33 3.84 5.67
C ILE A 81 6.15 3.94 4.15
N LEU A 82 6.86 4.85 3.48
CA LEU A 82 6.77 5.00 2.01
C LEU A 82 7.29 3.73 1.31
N GLY A 83 8.40 3.17 1.78
CA GLY A 83 8.97 1.94 1.22
C GLY A 83 8.00 0.76 1.37
N VAL A 84 7.42 0.60 2.56
CA VAL A 84 6.43 -0.45 2.84
C VAL A 84 5.17 -0.25 2.00
N ALA A 85 4.67 0.98 1.87
CA ALA A 85 3.48 1.27 1.07
C ALA A 85 3.68 0.93 -0.41
N MET A 86 4.84 1.31 -0.97
CA MET A 86 5.20 0.96 -2.35
C MET A 86 5.40 -0.56 -2.52
N GLU A 87 6.00 -1.23 -1.54
CA GLU A 87 6.13 -2.69 -1.54
C GLU A 87 4.75 -3.36 -1.58
N GLN A 88 3.79 -2.91 -0.77
CA GLN A 88 2.43 -3.47 -0.78
C GLN A 88 1.73 -3.26 -2.12
N LEU A 89 1.91 -2.09 -2.75
CA LEU A 89 1.35 -1.80 -4.07
C LEU A 89 1.93 -2.75 -5.14
N THR A 90 3.26 -2.85 -5.23
CA THR A 90 3.93 -3.66 -6.26
C THR A 90 3.74 -5.16 -6.03
N GLN A 91 3.76 -5.63 -4.78
CA GLN A 91 3.54 -7.06 -4.48
C GLN A 91 2.10 -7.52 -4.77
N SER A 92 1.14 -6.64 -4.55
CA SER A 92 -0.28 -6.97 -4.74
C SER A 92 -0.69 -6.93 -6.21
N LEU A 93 -0.09 -6.02 -6.99
CA LEU A 93 -0.52 -5.74 -8.37
C LEU A 93 0.47 -6.21 -9.43
N GLY A 94 1.67 -6.60 -9.04
CA GLY A 94 2.80 -6.91 -9.93
C GLY A 94 3.52 -5.65 -10.41
N ASP A 95 4.74 -5.81 -10.92
CA ASP A 95 5.46 -4.71 -11.55
C ASP A 95 4.79 -4.38 -12.90
N PRO A 96 4.33 -3.13 -13.13
CA PRO A 96 3.73 -2.73 -14.39
C PRO A 96 4.62 -3.02 -15.61
N GLN A 97 5.95 -3.00 -15.43
CA GLN A 97 6.91 -3.16 -16.53
C GLN A 97 7.17 -4.62 -16.91
N GLU A 98 6.93 -5.56 -15.99
CA GLU A 98 7.19 -6.99 -16.22
C GLU A 98 6.06 -7.64 -17.03
N ASN A 99 4.84 -7.11 -16.97
CA ASN A 99 3.66 -7.66 -17.63
C ASN A 99 3.44 -7.18 -19.08
N LEU A 100 4.37 -6.40 -19.64
CA LEU A 100 4.30 -5.83 -21.00
C LEU A 100 5.41 -6.36 -21.94
N LYS A 101 6.16 -7.40 -21.52
CA LYS A 101 7.18 -8.07 -22.35
C LYS A 101 6.68 -9.37 -22.96
#